data_AF-A0A7K1YVI0-F1
#
_entry.id   AF-A0A7K1YVI0-F1
#
_cell.length_a   1.000
_cell.length_b   1.000
_cell.length_c   1.000
_cell.angle_alpha   90.00
_cell.angle_beta   90.00
_cell.angle_gamma   90.00
#
_symmetry.space_group_name_H-M   'P 1'
#
loop_
_entity.id
_entity.type
_entity.pdbx_description
1 polymer ?
#
loop_
_entity_poly.entity_id
_entity_poly.type
_entity_poly.pdbx_seq_one_letter_code
_entity_poly.pdbx_strand_id
1 'polypeptide(L)'
;MSSSSQLFQEAALKAVRAERCRSVAEVLDRRRVVLAERHRPVAALHHEEVWRGRAATASRHKLCRVIGAALYSLALDLATASRALRGEASRLEQEAAGLRARARALADAEARAAMRAGGILSRS
;
A
#
# COMPACT_ATOMS: atom_id res chain seq x y z
N MET A 1 -27.36 17.41 -7.20
CA MET A 1 -25.89 17.30 -7.07
C MET A 1 -25.32 17.32 -8.48
N SER A 2 -24.36 18.19 -8.81
CA SER A 2 -23.82 18.26 -10.18
C SER A 2 -22.93 17.05 -10.48
N SER A 3 -22.83 16.67 -11.75
CA SER A 3 -21.94 15.60 -12.21
C SER A 3 -20.47 15.87 -11.86
N SER A 4 -20.05 17.14 -11.85
CA SER A 4 -18.71 17.58 -11.46
C SER A 4 -18.45 17.34 -9.96
N SER A 5 -19.44 17.63 -9.11
CA SER A 5 -19.39 17.37 -7.67
C SER A 5 -19.27 15.89 -7.34
N GLN A 6 -19.98 15.02 -8.09
CA GLN A 6 -19.91 13.57 -7.88
C GLN A 6 -18.52 13.01 -8.19
N LEU A 7 -17.88 13.48 -9.27
CA LEU A 7 -16.52 13.06 -9.65
C LEU A 7 -15.47 13.50 -8.61
N PHE A 8 -15.60 14.69 -8.02
CA PHE A 8 -14.72 15.12 -6.94
C PHE A 8 -14.90 14.27 -5.67
N GLN A 9 -16.14 13.93 -5.33
CA GLN A 9 -16.42 13.06 -4.18
C GLN A 9 -15.85 11.65 -4.38
N GLU A 10 -16.01 11.07 -5.57
CA GLU A 10 -15.41 9.77 -5.89
C GLU A 10 -13.87 9.81 -5.82
N ALA A 11 -13.25 10.86 -6.36
CA ALA A 11 -11.82 11.05 -6.28
C ALA A 11 -11.32 11.16 -4.83
N ALA A 12 -12.06 11.85 -3.96
CA ALA A 12 -11.75 11.96 -2.55
C ALA A 12 -11.82 10.60 -1.84
N LEU A 13 -12.86 9.80 -2.11
CA LEU A 13 -13.00 8.45 -1.56
C LEU A 13 -11.83 7.54 -1.99
N LYS A 14 -11.43 7.59 -3.27
CA LYS A 14 -10.27 6.83 -3.76
C LYS A 14 -8.97 7.26 -3.10
N ALA A 15 -8.75 8.57 -2.91
CA ALA A 15 -7.57 9.08 -2.21
C ALA A 15 -7.50 8.61 -0.74
N VAL A 16 -8.63 8.62 -0.02
CA VAL A 16 -8.69 8.09 1.35
C VAL A 16 -8.37 6.59 1.40
N ARG A 17 -8.86 5.82 0.42
CA ARG A 17 -8.53 4.38 0.32
C ARG A 17 -7.04 4.17 0.04
N ALA A 18 -6.45 4.96 -0.86
CA ALA A 18 -5.02 4.93 -1.14
C ALA A 18 -4.18 5.17 0.12
N GLU A 19 -4.57 6.15 0.92
CA GLU A 19 -3.91 6.47 2.18
C GLU A 19 -3.99 5.31 3.19
N ARG A 20 -5.16 4.67 3.30
CA ARG A 20 -5.31 3.47 4.13
C ARG A 20 -4.42 2.33 3.65
N CYS A 21 -4.35 2.10 2.34
CA CYS A 21 -3.46 1.08 1.77
C CYS A 21 -1.98 1.34 2.13
N ARG A 22 -1.52 2.60 2.04
CA ARG A 22 -0.16 2.98 2.49
C ARG A 22 0.06 2.72 3.96
N SER A 23 -0.85 3.19 4.81
CA SER A 23 -0.74 3.02 6.27
C SER A 23 -0.62 1.53 6.66
N VAL A 24 -1.45 0.67 6.07
CA VAL A 24 -1.36 -0.78 6.29
C VAL A 24 -0.03 -1.33 5.75
N ALA A 25 0.40 -0.92 4.57
CA ALA A 25 1.68 -1.35 3.99
C ALA A 25 2.89 -0.99 4.87
N GLU A 26 2.88 0.18 5.50
CA GLU A 26 3.89 0.61 6.47
C GLU A 26 3.87 -0.25 7.74
N VAL A 27 2.69 -0.55 8.28
CA VAL A 27 2.55 -1.43 9.44
C VAL A 27 3.12 -2.82 9.14
N LEU A 28 2.80 -3.39 7.97
CA LEU A 28 3.33 -4.68 7.55
C LEU A 28 4.86 -4.66 7.41
N ASP A 29 5.42 -3.58 6.87
CA ASP A 29 6.88 -3.46 6.71
C ASP A 29 7.59 -3.31 8.08
N ARG A 30 7.02 -2.54 9.02
CA ARG A 30 7.52 -2.48 10.40
C ARG A 30 7.46 -3.84 11.07
N ARG A 31 6.38 -4.60 10.90
CA ARG A 31 6.24 -5.95 11.45
C ARG A 31 7.26 -6.92 10.84
N ARG A 32 7.52 -6.81 9.55
CA ARG A 32 8.56 -7.59 8.86
C ARG A 32 9.95 -7.32 9.45
N VAL A 33 10.29 -6.07 9.73
CA VAL A 33 11.57 -5.69 10.35
C VAL A 33 11.70 -6.30 11.75
N VAL A 34 10.67 -6.13 12.60
CA VAL A 34 10.66 -6.71 13.95
C VAL A 34 10.79 -8.24 13.89
N LEU A 35 10.15 -8.89 12.91
CA LEU A 35 10.27 -10.33 12.72
C LEU A 35 11.70 -10.73 12.35
N ALA A 36 12.34 -9.99 11.44
CA ALA A 36 13.73 -10.22 11.04
C ALA A 36 14.71 -10.04 12.23
N GLU A 37 14.48 -9.02 13.06
CA GLU A 37 15.27 -8.80 14.29
C GLU A 37 15.08 -9.94 15.30
N ARG A 38 13.84 -10.37 15.53
CA ARG A 38 13.53 -11.51 16.42
C ARG A 38 14.07 -12.84 15.91
N HIS A 39 14.25 -12.98 14.61
CA HIS A 39 14.85 -14.16 14.00
C HIS A 39 16.38 -14.19 14.15
N ARG A 40 17.04 -13.04 14.38
CA ARG A 40 18.50 -12.92 14.46
C ARG A 40 19.16 -13.89 15.45
N PRO A 41 18.63 -14.14 16.66
CA PRO A 41 19.21 -15.11 17.59
C PRO A 41 19.06 -16.56 17.12
N VAL A 42 17.95 -16.91 16.46
CA VAL A 42 17.74 -18.27 15.91
C VAL A 42 18.72 -18.53 14.76
N ALA A 43 18.93 -17.54 13.89
CA ALA A 43 19.95 -17.61 12.86
C ALA A 43 21.36 -17.73 13.46
N ALA A 44 21.69 -16.93 14.48
CA ALA A 44 22.98 -17.00 15.17
C ALA A 44 23.26 -18.38 15.79
N LEU A 45 22.27 -18.96 16.48
CA LEU A 45 22.36 -20.32 17.04
C LEU A 45 22.61 -21.36 15.94
N HIS A 46 21.91 -21.26 14.80
CA HIS A 46 22.16 -22.14 13.66
C HIS A 46 23.59 -22.00 13.12
N HIS A 47 24.12 -20.78 12.99
CA HIS A 47 25.50 -20.56 12.55
C HIS A 47 26.53 -21.13 13.52
N GLU A 48 26.33 -20.96 14.84
CA GLU A 48 27.21 -21.54 15.86
C GLU A 48 27.20 -23.08 15.85
N GLU A 49 26.02 -23.69 15.68
CA GLU A 49 25.88 -25.15 15.58
C GLU A 49 26.59 -25.71 14.34
N VAL A 50 26.48 -25.03 13.20
CA VAL A 50 27.21 -25.38 11.97
C VAL A 50 28.72 -25.22 12.17
N TRP A 51 29.16 -24.10 12.75
CA TRP A 51 30.58 -23.80 12.98
C TRP A 51 31.25 -24.78 13.95
N ARG A 52 30.54 -25.23 15.00
CA ARG A 52 31.11 -26.12 16.02
C ARG A 52 31.19 -27.59 15.61
N GLY A 53 30.64 -27.99 14.45
CA GLY A 53 30.83 -29.34 13.89
C GLY A 53 30.40 -30.51 14.78
N ARG A 54 29.51 -30.31 15.77
CA ARG A 54 29.13 -31.37 16.71
C ARG A 54 27.82 -32.06 16.33
N ALA A 55 27.86 -33.38 16.27
CA ALA A 55 26.72 -34.28 16.06
C ALA A 55 25.71 -34.33 17.24
N ALA A 56 25.95 -33.63 18.34
CA ALA A 56 25.26 -33.86 19.62
C ALA A 56 23.85 -33.24 19.75
N THR A 57 23.35 -32.45 18.79
CA THR A 57 21.96 -31.98 18.82
C THR A 57 21.33 -31.86 17.43
N ALA A 58 21.33 -32.95 16.65
CA ALA A 58 20.61 -33.03 15.37
C ALA A 58 19.13 -32.57 15.49
N SER A 59 18.50 -32.79 16.65
CA SER A 59 17.13 -32.33 16.96
C SER A 59 17.02 -30.80 17.08
N ARG A 60 17.93 -30.14 17.80
CA ARG A 60 17.95 -28.68 17.98
C ARG A 60 18.27 -27.96 16.67
N HIS A 61 19.22 -28.49 15.89
CA HIS A 61 19.56 -27.99 14.57
C HIS A 61 18.38 -28.06 13.59
N LYS A 62 17.67 -29.20 13.59
CA LYS A 62 16.45 -29.38 12.79
C LYS A 62 15.34 -28.40 13.21
N LEU A 63 15.15 -28.19 14.51
CA LEU A 63 14.21 -27.20 15.06
C LEU A 63 14.56 -25.77 14.64
N CYS A 64 15.83 -25.35 14.78
CA CYS A 64 16.29 -24.02 14.36
C CYS A 64 16.10 -23.80 12.85
N ARG A 65 16.36 -24.82 12.00
CA ARG A 65 16.09 -24.73 10.56
C ARG A 65 14.60 -24.58 10.24
N VAL A 66 13.73 -25.35 10.89
CA VAL A 66 12.28 -25.28 10.67
C VAL A 66 11.73 -23.91 11.10
N ILE A 67 12.13 -23.43 12.29
CA ILE A 67 11.72 -22.12 12.80
C ILE A 67 12.25 -21.01 11.87
N GLY A 68 13.52 -21.09 11.46
CA GLY A 68 14.11 -20.09 10.58
C GLY A 68 13.47 -20.04 9.19
N ALA A 69 13.15 -21.20 8.62
CA ALA A 69 12.40 -21.28 7.37
C ALA A 69 11.00 -20.66 7.49
N ALA A 70 10.27 -20.97 8.56
CA ALA A 70 8.93 -20.41 8.80
C ALA A 70 8.97 -18.87 8.97
N LEU A 71 9.94 -18.35 9.72
CA LEU A 71 10.10 -16.91 9.93
C LEU A 71 10.53 -16.19 8.65
N TYR A 72 11.38 -16.80 7.83
CA TYR A 72 11.74 -16.28 6.52
C TYR A 72 10.54 -16.23 5.56
N SER A 73 9.76 -17.31 5.48
CA SER A 73 8.53 -17.36 4.67
C SER A 73 7.54 -16.27 5.10
N LEU A 74 7.29 -16.12 6.41
CA LEU A 74 6.41 -15.08 6.91
C LEU A 74 6.93 -13.67 6.59
N ALA A 75 8.25 -13.43 6.67
CA ALA A 75 8.82 -12.14 6.29
C ALA A 75 8.63 -11.84 4.79
N LEU A 76 8.70 -12.86 3.93
CA LEU A 76 8.46 -12.75 2.49
C LEU A 76 6.98 -12.46 2.20
N ASP A 77 6.05 -13.11 2.89
CA ASP A 77 4.61 -12.86 2.76
C ASP A 77 4.25 -11.43 3.14
N LEU A 78 4.79 -10.94 4.27
CA LEU A 78 4.61 -9.55 4.70
C LEU A 78 5.18 -8.54 3.69
N ALA A 79 6.36 -8.82 3.13
CA ALA A 79 6.96 -7.99 2.09
C ALA A 79 6.09 -7.93 0.82
N THR A 80 5.56 -9.09 0.41
CA THR A 80 4.69 -9.22 -0.75
C THR A 80 3.39 -8.46 -0.55
N ALA A 81 2.73 -8.64 0.60
CA ALA A 81 1.51 -7.92 0.95
C ALA A 81 1.73 -6.41 1.03
N SER A 82 2.82 -5.95 1.64
CA SER A 82 3.19 -4.52 1.68
C SER A 82 3.37 -3.95 0.27
N ARG A 83 4.08 -4.66 -0.62
CA ARG A 83 4.29 -4.23 -2.01
C ARG A 83 2.97 -4.16 -2.79
N ALA A 84 2.11 -5.16 -2.66
CA ALA A 84 0.80 -5.19 -3.30
C ALA A 84 -0.06 -3.99 -2.87
N LEU A 85 -0.08 -3.69 -1.57
CA LEU A 85 -0.81 -2.53 -1.03
C LEU A 85 -0.26 -1.18 -1.51
N ARG A 86 1.06 -1.05 -1.63
CA ARG A 86 1.67 0.16 -2.22
C ARG A 86 1.30 0.32 -3.70
N GLY A 87 1.28 -0.79 -4.45
CA GLY A 87 0.82 -0.79 -5.84
C GLY A 87 -0.64 -0.36 -5.96
N GLU A 88 -1.51 -0.91 -5.11
CA GLU A 88 -2.93 -0.52 -5.05
C GLU A 88 -3.11 0.96 -4.68
N ALA A 89 -2.33 1.47 -3.71
CA ALA A 89 -2.34 2.88 -3.36
C ALA A 89 -1.97 3.77 -4.56
N SER A 90 -0.88 3.43 -5.26
CA SER A 90 -0.47 4.17 -6.46
C SER A 90 -1.54 4.14 -7.55
N ARG A 91 -2.21 3.00 -7.76
CA ARG A 91 -3.31 2.89 -8.73
C ARG A 91 -4.47 3.80 -8.36
N LEU A 92 -4.92 3.75 -7.10
CA LEU A 92 -6.02 4.58 -6.60
C LEU A 92 -5.72 6.07 -6.67
N GLU A 93 -4.46 6.49 -6.47
CA GLU A 93 -4.05 7.88 -6.64
C GLU A 93 -4.10 8.36 -8.08
N GLN A 94 -3.65 7.53 -9.03
CA GLN A 94 -3.74 7.84 -10.46
C GLN A 94 -5.22 7.95 -10.88
N GLU A 95 -6.07 7.03 -10.42
CA GLU A 95 -7.51 7.09 -10.67
C GLU A 95 -8.14 8.35 -10.07
N ALA A 96 -7.81 8.68 -8.82
CA ALA A 96 -8.28 9.90 -8.16
C ALA A 96 -7.82 11.16 -8.90
N ALA A 97 -6.57 11.21 -9.37
CA ALA A 97 -6.07 12.32 -10.17
C ALA A 97 -6.82 12.46 -11.50
N GLY A 98 -7.08 11.33 -12.19
CA GLY A 98 -7.87 11.31 -13.42
C GLY A 98 -9.30 11.80 -13.22
N LEU A 99 -9.97 11.37 -12.14
CA LEU A 99 -11.30 11.84 -11.78
C LEU A 99 -11.32 13.33 -11.47
N ARG A 100 -10.33 13.86 -10.73
CA ARG A 100 -10.21 15.31 -10.47
C ARG A 100 -10.03 16.11 -11.76
N ALA A 101 -9.21 15.62 -12.69
CA ALA A 101 -9.01 16.29 -13.98
C ALA A 101 -10.32 16.35 -14.79
N ARG A 102 -11.06 15.23 -14.84
CA ARG A 102 -12.39 15.19 -15.50
C ARG A 102 -13.40 16.12 -14.82
N ALA A 103 -13.43 16.13 -13.49
CA ALA A 103 -14.32 16.99 -12.72
C ALA A 103 -14.05 18.48 -12.99
N ARG A 104 -12.77 18.88 -13.05
CA ARG A 104 -12.36 20.25 -13.41
C ARG A 104 -12.78 20.61 -14.83
N ALA A 105 -12.49 19.75 -15.81
CA ALA A 105 -12.88 19.99 -17.19
C ALA A 105 -14.40 20.16 -17.35
N LEU A 106 -15.20 19.39 -16.61
CA LEU A 106 -16.65 19.51 -16.61
C LEU A 106 -17.12 20.81 -15.94
N ALA A 107 -16.56 21.15 -14.77
CA ALA A 107 -16.88 22.40 -14.08
C ALA A 107 -16.55 23.64 -14.94
N ASP A 108 -15.43 23.61 -15.66
CA ASP A 108 -15.05 24.68 -16.59
C ASP A 108 -16.02 24.77 -17.78
N ALA A 109 -16.50 23.63 -18.28
CA ALA A 109 -17.50 23.59 -19.34
C ALA A 109 -18.86 24.12 -18.86
N GLU A 110 -19.29 23.73 -17.66
CA GLU A 110 -20.50 24.22 -16.99
C GLU A 110 -20.44 25.75 -16.80
N ALA A 111 -19.30 26.27 -16.33
CA ALA A 111 -19.08 27.71 -16.16
C ALA A 111 -19.14 28.46 -17.50
N ARG A 112 -18.48 27.95 -18.55
CA ARG A 112 -18.54 28.55 -19.90
C ARG A 112 -19.96 28.55 -20.47
N ALA A 113 -20.73 27.49 -20.27
CA ALA A 113 -22.12 27.42 -20.71
C ALA A 113 -23.00 28.45 -19.97
N ALA A 114 -22.84 28.56 -18.64
CA ALA A 114 -23.57 29.52 -17.82
C ALA A 114 -23.27 30.97 -18.23
N MET A 115 -21.99 31.31 -18.48
CA MET A 115 -21.60 32.65 -18.96
C MET A 115 -22.26 33.02 -20.30
N ARG A 116 -22.36 32.07 -21.24
CA ARG A 116 -23.06 32.30 -22.52
C ARG A 116 -24.55 32.52 -22.31
N ALA A 117 -25.20 31.72 -21.46
CA ALA A 117 -26.63 31.87 -21.16
C ALA A 117 -26.95 33.22 -20.48
N GLY A 118 -26.13 33.64 -19.52
CA GLY A 118 -26.29 34.94 -18.85
C GLY A 118 -26.01 36.15 -19.77
N GLY A 119 -25.05 36.03 -20.69
CA GLY A 119 -24.75 37.08 -21.68
C GLY A 119 -25.84 37.27 -22.74
N ILE A 120 -26.63 36.23 -23.01
CA ILE A 120 -27.80 36.31 -23.91
C ILE A 120 -28.95 37.05 -23.21
N LEU A 121 -29.19 36.77 -21.92
CA LEU A 121 -30.24 37.41 -21.13
C LEU A 121 -29.97 38.89 -20.83
N SER A 122 -28.70 39.32 -20.78
CA SER A 122 -28.33 40.71 -20.49
C SER A 122 -28.27 41.63 -21.73
N ARG A 123 -28.52 41.09 -22.94
CA ARG A 123 -28.57 41.84 -24.21
C ARG A 123 -29.99 41.97 -24.77
N SER A 124 -30.99 41.50 -24.04
CA SER A 124 -32.42 41.59 -24.37
C SER A 124 -33.05 42.74 -23.60
#